data_AF-A0A705QNN0-F1
#
_entry.id   AF-A0A705QNN0-F1
#
_cell.length_a   1.000
_cell.length_b   1.000
_cell.length_c   1.000
_cell.angle_alpha   90.00
_cell.angle_beta   90.00
_cell.angle_gamma   90.00
#
_symmetry.space_group_name_H-M   'P 1'
#
loop_
_entity.id
_entity.type
_entity.pdbx_description
1 polymer ?
#
loop_
_entity_poly.entity_id
_entity_poly.type
_entity_poly.pdbx_seq_one_letter_code
_entity_poly.pdbx_strand_id
1 'polypeptide(L)'
;MKRAPFLCKQSPDRTLEVVILAGSLAWETSRVWRKDPDREDDVPPMVLGPNELADLSNLTIIRPDTLYVRVLRTGDISEEDLLKIAVKLAHAGVQMARLMSPDGELLENWTGQLERLRQERPSDILPDHFRLDEEALWFDKLTERRDGESDVQPQRICSPLRVTAITCDSHDGSYGRLLEWHTTTGQLRRWAMPMAMLSGNGEELRRILLENGLTNISTRPALRSLLCEYISRSLPGRRVTCVEKTGWHNGVYVLPDEVIGPDGDNVILQGSHYLTGGFAQAGTLAEWQEQVAALCAGNSRLVFAVCCALAAPLLRLTGTGGGGFHLRG
;
A
#
# COMPACT_ATOMS: atom_id res chain seq x y z
N MET A 1 -2.33 -8.36 12.32
CA MET A 1 -2.01 -7.00 12.82
C MET A 1 -2.23 -6.94 14.32
N LYS A 2 -1.39 -6.18 15.04
CA LYS A 2 -1.61 -5.92 16.47
C LYS A 2 -2.78 -4.95 16.61
N ARG A 3 -3.53 -5.05 17.71
CA ARG A 3 -4.64 -4.13 18.01
C ARG A 3 -4.19 -3.13 19.07
N ALA A 4 -4.56 -1.88 18.89
CA ALA A 4 -4.33 -0.87 19.90
C ALA A 4 -5.09 -1.18 21.20
N PRO A 5 -4.56 -0.73 22.36
CA PRO A 5 -5.19 -0.90 23.65
C PRO A 5 -6.67 -0.52 23.64
N PHE A 6 -7.50 -1.40 24.21
CA PHE A 6 -8.96 -1.23 24.35
C PHE A 6 -9.79 -1.24 23.06
N LEU A 7 -9.18 -1.50 21.88
CA LEU A 7 -9.94 -1.62 20.63
C LEU A 7 -11.01 -2.72 20.68
N CYS A 8 -10.72 -3.83 21.37
CA CYS A 8 -11.67 -4.92 21.54
C CYS A 8 -12.86 -4.57 22.45
N LYS A 9 -12.77 -3.47 23.21
CA LYS A 9 -13.84 -2.98 24.08
C LYS A 9 -14.74 -1.96 23.39
N GLN A 10 -14.35 -1.45 22.22
CA GLN A 10 -15.19 -0.60 21.39
C GLN A 10 -16.28 -1.45 20.73
N SER A 11 -17.54 -1.21 21.09
CA SER A 11 -18.70 -1.99 20.64
C SER A 11 -19.35 -1.40 19.39
N PRO A 12 -19.63 -2.20 18.34
CA PRO A 12 -20.36 -1.75 17.14
C PRO A 12 -21.74 -1.15 17.45
N ASP A 13 -22.42 -1.69 18.46
CA ASP A 13 -23.83 -1.40 18.73
C ASP A 13 -24.06 -0.13 19.57
N ARG A 14 -22.99 0.53 20.04
CA ARG A 14 -23.12 1.63 21.03
C ARG A 14 -22.34 2.90 20.74
N THR A 15 -21.29 2.90 19.93
CA THR A 15 -20.43 4.08 19.78
C THR A 15 -20.54 4.67 18.38
N LEU A 16 -21.35 5.72 18.24
CA LEU A 16 -21.26 6.62 17.09
C LEU A 16 -19.90 7.35 17.11
N GLU A 17 -19.37 7.68 18.29
CA GLU A 17 -18.11 8.40 18.50
C GLU A 17 -17.12 7.57 19.34
N VAL A 18 -15.87 7.45 18.88
CA VAL A 18 -14.76 6.78 19.59
C VAL A 18 -13.72 7.81 20.04
N VAL A 19 -13.28 7.73 21.29
CA VAL A 19 -12.24 8.60 21.86
C VAL A 19 -10.87 7.91 21.81
N ILE A 20 -9.87 8.60 21.28
CA ILE A 20 -8.47 8.19 21.20
C ILE A 20 -7.61 9.20 21.98
N LEU A 21 -6.87 8.73 22.98
CA LEU A 21 -5.84 9.50 23.67
C LEU A 21 -4.50 9.24 22.99
N ALA A 22 -3.83 10.28 22.52
CA ALA A 22 -2.58 10.15 21.77
C ALA A 22 -1.51 11.12 22.27
N GLY A 23 -0.33 10.59 22.59
CA GLY A 23 0.85 11.36 23.01
C GLY A 23 1.56 10.78 24.23
N SER A 24 2.61 11.46 24.68
CA SER A 24 3.51 10.99 25.75
C SER A 24 2.78 10.72 27.07
N LEU A 25 1.65 11.38 27.33
CA LEU A 25 0.84 11.23 28.54
C LEU A 25 -0.42 10.37 28.36
N ALA A 26 -0.63 9.74 27.20
CA ALA A 26 -1.89 9.06 26.88
C ALA A 26 -2.31 7.98 27.89
N TRP A 27 -1.34 7.20 28.38
CA TRP A 27 -1.59 6.17 29.39
C TRP A 27 -1.96 6.72 30.77
N GLU A 28 -1.40 7.88 31.14
CA GLU A 28 -1.74 8.56 32.38
C GLU A 28 -3.15 9.14 32.31
N THR A 29 -3.44 9.89 31.24
CA THR A 29 -4.79 10.44 30.99
C THR A 29 -5.85 9.34 30.94
N SER A 30 -5.55 8.18 30.34
CA SER A 30 -6.46 7.02 30.33
C SER A 30 -6.74 6.47 31.73
N ARG A 31 -5.77 6.52 32.64
CA ARG A 31 -5.96 6.07 34.03
C ARG A 31 -6.84 7.05 34.79
N VAL A 32 -6.69 8.35 34.56
CA VAL A 32 -7.52 9.40 35.15
C VAL A 32 -8.96 9.27 34.66
N TRP A 33 -9.17 9.22 33.34
CA TRP A 33 -10.50 9.05 32.72
C TRP A 33 -11.26 7.85 33.30
N ARG A 34 -10.60 6.70 33.45
CA ARG A 34 -11.24 5.48 33.96
C ARG A 34 -11.59 5.53 35.46
N LYS A 35 -11.01 6.47 36.20
CA LYS A 35 -11.30 6.68 37.63
C LYS A 35 -12.28 7.83 37.86
N ASP A 36 -12.55 8.62 36.84
CA ASP A 36 -13.47 9.75 36.91
C ASP A 36 -14.91 9.23 37.14
N PRO A 37 -15.55 9.61 38.26
CA PRO A 37 -16.95 9.24 38.53
C PRO A 37 -17.95 9.95 37.62
N ASP A 38 -17.56 11.08 37.01
CA ASP A 38 -18.42 11.93 36.17
C ASP A 38 -18.17 11.71 34.67
N ARG A 39 -17.47 10.62 34.30
CA ARG A 39 -17.13 10.30 32.91
C ARG A 39 -18.37 10.18 32.02
N GLU A 40 -18.23 10.66 30.78
CA GLU A 40 -19.29 10.60 29.76
C GLU A 40 -19.64 9.17 29.34
N ASP A 41 -18.69 8.23 29.39
CA ASP A 41 -18.86 6.83 28.99
C ASP A 41 -18.01 5.87 29.86
N ASP A 42 -18.54 4.66 30.09
CA ASP A 42 -17.88 3.54 30.76
C ASP A 42 -16.89 2.78 29.86
N VAL A 43 -16.97 2.99 28.54
CA VAL A 43 -16.02 2.42 27.59
C VAL A 43 -14.67 3.15 27.73
N PRO A 44 -13.56 2.43 28.00
CA PRO A 44 -12.26 3.08 28.13
C PRO A 44 -11.80 3.64 26.78
N PRO A 45 -11.21 4.85 26.75
CA PRO A 45 -10.73 5.42 25.50
C PRO A 45 -9.55 4.60 24.97
N MET A 46 -9.42 4.59 23.64
CA MET A 46 -8.27 4.04 22.95
C MET A 46 -7.01 4.78 23.36
N VAL A 47 -5.89 4.07 23.54
CA VAL A 47 -4.64 4.69 24.03
C VAL A 47 -3.52 4.46 23.03
N LEU A 48 -2.91 5.55 22.56
CA LEU A 48 -1.73 5.58 21.72
C LEU A 48 -0.61 6.31 22.46
N GLY A 49 0.09 5.60 23.34
CA GLY A 49 1.27 6.10 24.04
C GLY A 49 2.56 5.95 23.21
N PRO A 50 3.74 6.28 23.76
CA PRO A 50 5.00 6.24 23.02
C PRO A 50 5.30 4.92 22.31
N ASN A 51 5.00 3.79 22.96
CA ASN A 51 5.22 2.47 22.37
C ASN A 51 4.24 2.18 21.23
N GLU A 52 2.98 2.57 21.38
CA GLU A 52 1.96 2.40 20.36
C GLU A 52 2.18 3.32 19.17
N LEU A 53 2.64 4.55 19.39
CA LEU A 53 2.99 5.51 18.35
C LEU A 53 4.22 5.03 17.55
N ALA A 54 5.23 4.46 18.23
CA ALA A 54 6.40 3.88 17.57
C ALA A 54 6.05 2.67 16.67
N ASP A 55 5.02 1.88 17.00
CA ASP A 55 4.55 0.73 16.21
C ASP A 55 3.24 1.04 15.46
N LEU A 56 2.90 2.32 15.29
CA LEU A 56 1.59 2.76 14.80
C LEU A 56 1.26 2.15 13.44
N SER A 57 2.26 2.04 12.55
CA SER A 57 2.13 1.44 11.22
C SER A 57 1.53 0.03 11.25
N ASN A 58 1.92 -0.81 12.21
CA ASN A 58 1.44 -2.20 12.33
C ASN A 58 0.22 -2.36 13.24
N LEU A 59 -0.23 -1.25 13.83
CA LEU A 59 -1.31 -1.20 14.81
C LEU A 59 -2.63 -0.86 14.12
N THR A 60 -3.64 -1.69 14.36
CA THR A 60 -5.04 -1.35 14.08
C THR A 60 -5.53 -0.46 15.22
N ILE A 61 -5.89 0.79 14.91
CA ILE A 61 -6.28 1.80 15.91
C ILE A 61 -7.78 2.09 15.95
N ILE A 62 -8.53 1.65 14.95
CA ILE A 62 -9.96 1.89 14.86
C ILE A 62 -10.66 0.73 14.17
N ARG A 63 -11.97 0.57 14.42
CA ARG A 63 -12.78 -0.43 13.75
C ARG A 63 -13.31 0.11 12.41
N PRO A 64 -13.52 -0.73 11.38
CA PRO A 64 -14.00 -0.29 10.07
C PRO A 64 -15.42 0.32 10.04
N ASP A 65 -16.20 0.13 11.10
CA ASP A 65 -17.58 0.59 11.26
C ASP A 65 -17.69 1.91 12.05
N THR A 66 -16.58 2.50 12.48
CA THR A 66 -16.59 3.74 13.27
C THR A 66 -16.85 4.96 12.39
N LEU A 67 -17.86 5.76 12.74
CA LEU A 67 -18.24 6.96 11.97
C LEU A 67 -17.61 8.25 12.50
N TYR A 68 -17.51 8.41 13.82
CA TYR A 68 -16.98 9.63 14.45
C TYR A 68 -15.83 9.33 15.39
N VAL A 69 -14.79 10.17 15.37
CA VAL A 69 -13.61 10.00 16.24
C VAL A 69 -13.18 11.32 16.86
N ARG A 70 -12.86 11.28 18.15
CA ARG A 70 -12.21 12.37 18.88
C ARG A 70 -10.81 11.95 19.25
N VAL A 71 -9.81 12.67 18.76
CA VAL A 71 -8.41 12.46 19.15
C VAL A 71 -8.03 13.53 20.17
N LEU A 72 -7.70 13.12 21.39
CA LEU A 72 -7.22 14.01 22.43
C LEU A 72 -5.69 13.99 22.44
N ARG A 73 -5.08 15.15 22.20
CA ARG A 73 -3.63 15.35 22.28
C ARG A 73 -3.20 15.40 23.75
N THR A 74 -2.52 14.37 24.22
CA THR A 74 -2.11 14.22 25.63
C THR A 74 -0.58 14.26 25.76
N GLY A 75 -0.05 15.41 26.16
CA GLY A 75 1.40 15.65 26.20
C GLY A 75 1.99 15.84 24.80
N ASP A 76 3.21 15.36 24.61
CA ASP A 76 3.95 15.51 23.36
C ASP A 76 3.54 14.45 22.34
N ILE A 77 3.28 14.90 21.12
CA ILE A 77 3.07 14.06 19.94
C ILE A 77 3.63 14.80 18.73
N SER A 78 4.26 14.07 17.82
CA SER A 78 4.78 14.64 16.58
C SER A 78 3.65 14.88 15.58
N GLU A 79 3.79 15.89 14.72
CA GLU A 79 2.86 16.12 13.61
C GLU A 79 2.84 14.92 12.64
N GLU A 80 3.97 14.23 12.49
CA GLU A 80 4.08 12.99 11.71
C GLU A 80 3.16 11.90 12.26
N ASP A 81 3.14 11.69 13.57
CA ASP A 81 2.30 10.68 14.19
C ASP A 81 0.82 11.06 14.18
N LEU A 82 0.50 12.35 14.34
CA LEU A 82 -0.86 12.86 14.15
C LEU A 82 -1.37 12.59 12.73
N LEU A 83 -0.53 12.85 11.72
CA LEU A 83 -0.86 12.54 10.33
C LEU A 83 -1.08 11.05 10.11
N LYS A 84 -0.21 10.17 10.64
CA LYS A 84 -0.39 8.71 10.57
C LYS A 84 -1.72 8.26 11.20
N ILE A 85 -2.12 8.88 12.31
CA ILE A 85 -3.42 8.62 12.95
C ILE A 85 -4.54 9.03 11.98
N ALA A 86 -4.53 10.27 11.49
CA ALA A 86 -5.55 10.79 10.57
C ALA A 86 -5.72 9.91 9.32
N VAL A 87 -4.62 9.45 8.74
CA VAL A 87 -4.59 8.54 7.59
C VAL A 87 -5.25 7.21 7.92
N LYS A 88 -4.95 6.63 9.08
CA LYS A 88 -5.58 5.38 9.52
C LYS A 88 -7.08 5.55 9.75
N LEU A 89 -7.52 6.70 10.26
CA LEU A 89 -8.95 7.02 10.41
C LEU A 89 -9.63 7.17 9.03
N ALA A 90 -9.00 7.88 8.10
CA ALA A 90 -9.50 8.09 6.75
C ALA A 90 -9.74 6.75 6.03
N HIS A 91 -8.72 5.88 5.99
CA HIS A 91 -8.81 4.57 5.33
C HIS A 91 -9.72 3.57 6.05
N ALA A 92 -9.97 3.77 7.35
CA ALA A 92 -10.98 2.99 8.07
C ALA A 92 -12.42 3.45 7.79
N GLY A 93 -12.62 4.53 7.02
CA GLY A 93 -13.94 5.02 6.65
C GLY A 93 -14.56 6.01 7.65
N VAL A 94 -13.80 6.55 8.60
CA VAL A 94 -14.30 7.52 9.61
C VAL A 94 -14.81 8.80 8.96
N GLN A 95 -16.09 9.12 9.13
CA GLN A 95 -16.78 10.26 8.49
C GLN A 95 -16.36 11.62 9.05
N MET A 96 -16.17 11.73 10.36
CA MET A 96 -15.69 12.98 10.97
C MET A 96 -14.70 12.67 12.08
N ALA A 97 -13.60 13.43 12.11
CA ALA A 97 -12.65 13.41 13.22
C ALA A 97 -12.28 14.83 13.67
N ARG A 98 -12.02 14.98 14.96
CA ARG A 98 -11.57 16.23 15.57
C ARG A 98 -10.35 15.97 16.46
N LEU A 99 -9.33 16.80 16.32
CA LEU A 99 -8.22 16.88 17.24
C LEU A 99 -8.57 17.91 18.32
N MET A 100 -8.51 17.49 19.57
CA MET A 100 -8.87 18.31 20.71
C MET A 100 -7.77 18.27 21.77
N SER A 101 -7.77 19.25 22.65
CA SER A 101 -7.01 19.22 23.88
C SER A 101 -7.75 18.39 24.97
N PRO A 102 -7.07 17.95 26.04
CA PRO A 102 -7.70 17.16 27.11
C PRO A 102 -8.78 17.92 27.90
N ASP A 103 -8.73 19.25 27.91
CA ASP A 103 -9.69 20.18 28.51
C ASP A 103 -10.87 20.51 27.58
N GLY A 104 -10.91 19.93 26.38
CA GLY A 104 -12.07 20.00 25.48
C GLY A 104 -12.03 21.14 24.46
N GLU A 105 -10.91 21.85 24.32
CA GLU A 105 -10.73 22.83 23.25
C GLU A 105 -10.49 22.15 21.91
N LEU A 106 -11.13 22.66 20.85
CA LEU A 106 -10.91 22.18 19.48
C LEU A 106 -9.59 22.74 18.96
N LEU A 107 -8.61 21.86 18.72
CA LEU A 107 -7.33 22.22 18.13
C LEU A 107 -7.44 22.24 16.60
N GLU A 108 -8.04 21.19 16.01
CA GLU A 108 -8.19 21.08 14.57
C GLU A 108 -9.41 20.22 14.18
N ASN A 109 -10.10 20.58 13.09
CA ASN A 109 -11.17 19.78 12.50
C ASN A 109 -10.64 18.98 11.30
N TRP A 110 -10.48 17.68 11.45
CA TRP A 110 -9.94 16.80 10.42
C TRP A 110 -10.97 16.32 9.40
N THR A 111 -12.26 16.64 9.53
CA THR A 111 -13.33 16.10 8.66
C THR A 111 -13.01 16.27 7.17
N GLY A 112 -12.65 17.50 6.72
CA GLY A 112 -12.28 17.75 5.33
C GLY A 112 -10.93 17.14 4.93
N GLN A 113 -10.00 17.00 5.88
CA GLN A 113 -8.72 16.33 5.65
C GLN A 113 -8.93 14.82 5.45
N LEU A 114 -9.82 14.17 6.21
CA LEU A 114 -10.12 12.75 6.05
C LEU A 114 -10.73 12.44 4.68
N GLU A 115 -11.63 13.29 4.17
CA GLU A 115 -12.17 13.15 2.81
C GLU A 115 -11.08 13.18 1.75
N ARG A 116 -10.11 14.10 1.89
CA ARG A 116 -8.94 14.17 1.00
C ARG A 116 -8.08 12.92 1.14
N LEU A 117 -7.70 12.54 2.36
CA LEU A 117 -6.86 11.39 2.68
C LEU A 117 -7.49 10.03 2.28
N ARG A 118 -8.82 9.96 2.15
CA ARG A 118 -9.53 8.76 1.62
C ARG A 118 -9.32 8.58 0.13
N GLN A 119 -9.28 9.69 -0.60
CA GLN A 119 -9.12 9.71 -2.06
C GLN A 119 -7.64 9.59 -2.44
N GLU A 120 -6.76 10.08 -1.56
CA GLU A 120 -5.32 9.83 -1.61
C GLU A 120 -5.05 8.35 -1.31
N ARG A 121 -4.34 7.68 -2.21
CA ARG A 121 -3.88 6.31 -1.94
C ARG A 121 -2.83 6.40 -0.83
N PRO A 122 -2.63 5.36 0.00
CA PRO A 122 -1.55 5.34 1.00
C PRO A 122 -0.13 5.59 0.45
N SER A 123 0.01 5.58 -0.89
CA SER A 123 1.19 5.98 -1.64
C SER A 123 1.48 7.48 -1.67
N ASP A 124 0.55 8.32 -1.19
CA ASP A 124 0.56 9.77 -1.40
C ASP A 124 1.09 10.53 -0.17
N ILE A 125 1.27 9.84 0.97
CA ILE A 125 2.02 10.37 2.11
C ILE A 125 3.50 10.12 1.83
N LEU A 126 4.16 11.17 1.38
CA LEU A 126 5.58 11.13 1.06
C LEU A 126 6.39 11.42 2.33
N PRO A 127 7.63 10.89 2.44
CA PRO A 127 8.52 11.27 3.54
C PRO A 127 8.80 12.79 3.54
N ASP A 128 9.17 13.35 4.69
CA ASP A 128 9.44 14.79 4.80
C ASP A 128 10.41 15.29 3.73
N HIS A 129 10.11 16.49 3.22
CA HIS A 129 10.79 17.16 2.11
C HIS A 129 10.66 16.47 0.75
N PHE A 130 10.03 15.31 0.64
CA PHE A 130 9.70 14.73 -0.66
C PHE A 130 8.34 15.23 -1.12
N ARG A 131 8.27 15.56 -2.42
CA ARG A 131 7.04 15.98 -3.08
C ARG A 131 6.90 15.26 -4.41
N LEU A 132 5.70 14.83 -4.74
CA LEU A 132 5.39 14.12 -5.97
C LEU A 132 4.26 14.85 -6.68
N ASP A 133 4.47 15.16 -7.95
CA ASP A 133 3.44 15.70 -8.84
C ASP A 133 3.43 14.90 -10.15
N GLU A 134 2.66 15.38 -11.15
CA GLU A 134 2.56 14.73 -12.46
C GLU A 134 3.86 14.81 -13.28
N GLU A 135 4.80 15.69 -12.91
CA GLU A 135 6.03 15.93 -13.67
C GLU A 135 7.24 15.19 -13.10
N ALA A 136 7.33 15.11 -11.76
CA ALA A 136 8.48 14.50 -11.11
C ALA A 136 8.26 14.11 -9.64
N LEU A 137 9.22 13.30 -9.16
CA LEU A 137 9.57 13.21 -7.76
C LEU A 137 10.60 14.30 -7.43
N TRP A 138 10.29 15.12 -6.45
CA TRP A 138 11.08 16.26 -5.98
C TRP A 138 11.57 16.07 -4.55
N PHE A 139 12.67 16.74 -4.23
CA PHE A 139 13.15 16.96 -2.87
C PHE A 139 13.27 18.47 -2.61
N ASP A 140 12.51 18.97 -1.66
CA ASP A 140 12.43 20.36 -1.27
C ASP A 140 13.53 20.66 -0.24
N LYS A 141 14.73 21.00 -0.74
CA LYS A 141 15.90 21.26 0.11
C LYS A 141 15.74 22.59 0.82
N LEU A 142 15.70 22.56 2.15
CA LEU A 142 15.76 23.77 2.97
C LEU A 142 17.18 24.37 2.96
N THR A 143 17.27 25.67 2.73
CA THR A 143 18.50 26.45 2.81
C THR A 143 18.27 27.66 3.70
N GLU A 144 19.09 27.80 4.73
CA GLU A 144 19.07 28.98 5.59
C GLU A 144 19.71 30.16 4.87
N ARG A 145 18.97 31.27 4.79
CA ARG A 145 19.49 32.55 4.33
C ARG A 145 20.20 33.27 5.50
N ARG A 146 21.05 34.25 5.16
CA ARG A 146 21.89 34.98 6.14
C ARG A 146 21.09 35.84 7.12
N ASP A 147 19.82 36.10 6.81
CA ASP A 147 18.84 36.83 7.63
C ASP A 147 18.07 35.92 8.61
N GLY A 148 18.30 34.60 8.58
CA GLY A 148 17.59 33.63 9.40
C GLY A 148 16.29 33.13 8.76
N GLU A 149 15.94 33.57 7.56
CA GLU A 149 14.80 33.03 6.82
C GLU A 149 15.18 31.71 6.10
N SER A 150 14.26 30.75 6.10
CA SER A 150 14.44 29.50 5.37
C SER A 150 13.90 29.63 3.94
N ASP A 151 14.72 29.27 2.96
CA ASP A 151 14.33 29.18 1.55
C ASP A 151 14.23 27.72 1.11
N VAL A 152 13.28 27.42 0.23
CA VAL A 152 13.04 26.08 -0.28
C VAL A 152 13.58 26.00 -1.70
N GLN A 153 14.61 25.16 -1.90
CA GLN A 153 15.17 24.88 -3.22
C GLN A 153 14.68 23.51 -3.73
N PRO A 154 13.70 23.45 -4.64
CA PRO A 154 13.21 22.18 -5.18
C PRO A 154 14.27 21.50 -6.04
N GLN A 155 14.53 20.22 -5.79
CA GLN A 155 15.49 19.40 -6.52
C GLN A 155 14.80 18.20 -7.15
N ARG A 156 14.80 18.14 -8.48
CA ARG A 156 14.21 17.02 -9.21
C ARG A 156 15.03 15.73 -9.05
N ILE A 157 14.42 14.66 -8.56
CA ILE A 157 15.05 13.35 -8.38
C ILE A 157 14.88 12.48 -9.61
N CYS A 158 13.64 12.23 -10.04
CA CYS A 158 13.31 11.44 -11.23
C CYS A 158 11.92 11.82 -11.78
N SER A 159 11.52 11.26 -12.93
CA SER A 159 10.09 11.24 -13.32
C SER A 159 9.22 10.60 -12.22
N PRO A 160 7.88 10.81 -12.20
CA PRO A 160 7.03 10.38 -11.10
C PRO A 160 7.17 8.89 -10.79
N LEU A 161 7.46 8.59 -9.53
CA LEU A 161 7.63 7.22 -9.02
C LEU A 161 6.89 7.10 -7.69
N ARG A 162 5.86 6.27 -7.64
CA ARG A 162 5.03 6.02 -6.46
C ARG A 162 5.48 4.76 -5.74
N VAL A 163 5.44 4.79 -4.42
CA VAL A 163 5.61 3.61 -3.57
C VAL A 163 4.24 3.22 -3.02
N THR A 164 3.61 2.20 -3.59
CA THR A 164 2.17 1.94 -3.38
C THR A 164 1.85 0.86 -2.38
N ALA A 165 2.79 -0.04 -2.08
CA ALA A 165 2.62 -1.08 -1.08
C ALA A 165 3.95 -1.56 -0.50
N ILE A 166 3.88 -2.14 0.70
CA ILE A 166 4.93 -3.03 1.21
C ILE A 166 4.69 -4.40 0.59
N THR A 167 5.75 -5.02 0.08
CA THR A 167 5.67 -6.39 -0.44
C THR A 167 6.38 -7.37 0.48
N CYS A 168 5.87 -8.60 0.58
CA CYS A 168 6.52 -9.72 1.26
C CYS A 168 6.08 -11.03 0.60
N ASP A 169 6.87 -12.09 0.74
CA ASP A 169 6.45 -13.43 0.32
C ASP A 169 5.37 -14.01 1.27
N SER A 170 4.88 -15.22 0.95
CA SER A 170 3.88 -15.92 1.75
C SER A 170 4.35 -16.37 3.14
N HIS A 171 5.67 -16.33 3.40
CA HIS A 171 6.29 -16.69 4.67
C HIS A 171 6.67 -15.46 5.50
N ASP A 172 6.14 -14.28 5.16
CA ASP A 172 6.48 -13.01 5.81
C ASP A 172 7.98 -12.68 5.71
N GLY A 173 8.63 -13.13 4.63
CA GLY A 173 10.02 -12.86 4.27
C GLY A 173 10.14 -12.00 3.01
N SER A 174 11.39 -11.82 2.56
CA SER A 174 11.71 -11.17 1.27
C SER A 174 11.06 -9.80 1.06
N TYR A 175 11.15 -8.94 2.08
CA TYR A 175 10.48 -7.64 2.09
C TYR A 175 10.92 -6.71 0.96
N GLY A 176 9.96 -5.96 0.45
CA GLY A 176 10.14 -5.04 -0.67
C GLY A 176 9.22 -3.83 -0.62
N ARG A 177 9.23 -3.09 -1.73
CA ARG A 177 8.30 -2.02 -2.05
C ARG A 177 7.68 -2.27 -3.42
N LEU A 178 6.37 -2.10 -3.52
CA LEU A 178 5.70 -2.03 -4.81
C LEU A 178 5.89 -0.62 -5.39
N LEU A 179 6.64 -0.52 -6.46
CA LEU A 179 6.90 0.71 -7.19
C LEU A 179 5.95 0.82 -8.38
N GLU A 180 5.38 2.00 -8.61
CA GLU A 180 4.54 2.29 -9.77
C GLU A 180 5.01 3.56 -10.50
N TRP A 181 5.07 3.50 -11.83
CA TRP A 181 5.42 4.65 -12.68
C TRP A 181 4.85 4.49 -14.08
N HIS A 182 4.84 5.56 -14.86
CA HIS A 182 4.53 5.50 -16.28
C HIS A 182 5.79 5.45 -17.14
N THR A 183 5.80 4.64 -18.19
CA THR A 183 6.83 4.67 -19.22
C THR A 183 6.77 5.95 -20.04
N THR A 184 7.79 6.21 -20.87
CA THR A 184 7.75 7.26 -21.91
C THR A 184 6.59 7.13 -22.89
N THR A 185 6.03 5.93 -23.04
CA THR A 185 4.88 5.64 -23.90
C THR A 185 3.54 5.70 -23.15
N GLY A 186 3.54 6.14 -21.88
CA GLY A 186 2.36 6.29 -21.05
C GLY A 186 1.86 5.00 -20.40
N GLN A 187 2.51 3.86 -20.62
CA GLN A 187 2.11 2.59 -20.02
C GLN A 187 2.42 2.58 -18.53
N LEU A 188 1.44 2.21 -17.70
CA LEU A 188 1.65 2.00 -16.28
C LEU A 188 2.51 0.75 -16.06
N ARG A 189 3.55 0.88 -15.25
CA ARG A 189 4.43 -0.20 -14.82
C ARG A 189 4.33 -0.36 -13.31
N ARG A 190 4.44 -1.62 -12.88
CA ARG A 190 4.49 -2.03 -11.49
C ARG A 190 5.68 -2.95 -11.28
N TRP A 191 6.37 -2.80 -10.17
CA TRP A 191 7.47 -3.69 -9.81
C TRP A 191 7.60 -3.87 -8.30
N ALA A 192 7.58 -5.13 -7.86
CA ALA A 192 7.90 -5.53 -6.49
C ALA A 192 9.42 -5.51 -6.29
N MET A 193 9.94 -4.33 -5.94
CA MET A 193 11.36 -4.07 -5.74
C MET A 193 11.82 -4.65 -4.39
N PRO A 194 12.84 -5.54 -4.36
CA PRO A 194 13.39 -6.06 -3.11
C PRO A 194 14.14 -4.98 -2.31
N MET A 195 13.82 -4.83 -1.02
CA MET A 195 14.51 -3.84 -0.16
C MET A 195 16.02 -4.09 -0.07
N ALA A 196 16.47 -5.35 -0.25
CA ALA A 196 17.89 -5.71 -0.29
C ALA A 196 18.68 -4.95 -1.38
N MET A 197 18.04 -4.48 -2.46
CA MET A 197 18.71 -3.67 -3.48
C MET A 197 19.16 -2.30 -2.97
N LEU A 198 18.65 -1.85 -1.82
CA LEU A 198 19.08 -0.61 -1.15
C LEU A 198 20.36 -0.78 -0.31
N SER A 199 20.91 -1.99 -0.18
CA SER A 199 22.12 -2.22 0.63
C SER A 199 23.38 -1.58 0.04
N GLY A 200 23.37 -1.26 -1.26
CA GLY A 200 24.47 -0.64 -2.00
C GLY A 200 24.18 0.78 -2.45
N ASN A 201 24.82 1.20 -3.54
CA ASN A 201 24.67 2.55 -4.12
C ASN A 201 23.39 2.73 -4.99
N GLY A 202 22.48 1.76 -4.99
CA GLY A 202 21.24 1.75 -5.78
C GLY A 202 21.43 1.67 -7.30
N GLU A 203 22.59 1.24 -7.80
CA GLU A 203 22.85 1.14 -9.25
C GLU A 203 21.93 0.14 -9.95
N GLU A 204 21.79 -1.06 -9.39
CA GLU A 204 20.92 -2.10 -9.94
C GLU A 204 19.44 -1.67 -9.97
N LEU A 205 18.97 -1.03 -8.89
CA LEU A 205 17.65 -0.39 -8.83
C LEU A 205 17.44 0.57 -10.00
N ARG A 206 18.38 1.50 -10.21
CA ARG A 206 18.26 2.49 -11.30
C ARG A 206 18.33 1.84 -12.67
N ARG A 207 19.17 0.81 -12.85
CA ARG A 207 19.28 0.06 -14.10
C ARG A 207 17.93 -0.54 -14.50
N ILE A 208 17.27 -1.24 -13.57
CA ILE A 208 15.95 -1.85 -13.81
C ILE A 208 14.88 -0.79 -14.10
N LEU A 209 14.85 0.30 -13.33
CA LEU A 209 13.89 1.39 -13.56
C LEU A 209 14.05 2.02 -14.96
N LEU A 210 15.28 2.29 -15.40
CA LEU A 210 15.58 2.81 -16.73
C LEU A 210 15.22 1.83 -17.84
N GLU A 211 15.58 0.55 -17.68
CA GLU A 211 15.27 -0.53 -18.62
C GLU A 211 13.75 -0.68 -18.83
N ASN A 212 12.97 -0.39 -17.79
CA ASN A 212 11.50 -0.45 -17.81
C ASN A 212 10.84 0.93 -17.99
N GLY A 213 11.57 1.90 -18.55
CA GLY A 213 10.99 3.12 -19.10
C GLY A 213 10.76 4.27 -18.11
N LEU A 214 11.21 4.17 -16.85
CA LEU A 214 11.29 5.35 -15.98
C LEU A 214 12.36 6.30 -16.53
N THR A 215 12.02 7.57 -16.69
CA THR A 215 12.94 8.58 -17.26
C THR A 215 13.42 9.59 -16.24
N ASN A 216 14.36 10.43 -16.68
CA ASN A 216 14.83 11.62 -15.96
C ASN A 216 15.40 11.34 -14.57
N ILE A 217 15.90 10.14 -14.29
CA ILE A 217 16.61 9.85 -13.05
C ILE A 217 17.88 10.70 -13.01
N SER A 218 18.03 11.49 -11.93
CA SER A 218 19.12 12.43 -11.77
C SER A 218 20.50 11.75 -11.83
N THR A 219 21.45 12.40 -12.50
CA THR A 219 22.83 11.94 -12.59
C THR A 219 23.70 12.41 -11.42
N ARG A 220 23.21 13.36 -10.61
CA ARG A 220 23.93 13.90 -9.46
C ARG A 220 23.98 12.86 -8.32
N PRO A 221 25.18 12.51 -7.80
CA PRO A 221 25.31 11.50 -6.75
C PRO A 221 24.40 11.73 -5.52
N ALA A 222 24.33 12.98 -5.03
CA ALA A 222 23.47 13.32 -3.90
C ALA A 222 21.98 13.01 -4.14
N LEU A 223 21.47 13.28 -5.35
CA LEU A 223 20.07 13.02 -5.68
C LEU A 223 19.79 11.54 -5.94
N ARG A 224 20.78 10.78 -6.42
CA ARG A 224 20.66 9.33 -6.55
C ARG A 224 20.47 8.66 -5.18
N SER A 225 21.15 9.17 -4.15
CA SER A 225 20.95 8.71 -2.78
C SER A 225 19.55 9.07 -2.27
N LEU A 226 19.03 10.26 -2.58
CA LEU A 226 17.66 10.66 -2.20
C LEU A 226 16.58 9.75 -2.80
N LEU A 227 16.78 9.20 -4.01
CA LEU A 227 15.85 8.20 -4.56
C LEU A 227 15.79 6.94 -3.68
N CYS A 228 16.94 6.47 -3.21
CA CYS A 228 17.01 5.30 -2.33
C CYS A 228 16.39 5.63 -0.96
N GLU A 229 16.63 6.83 -0.45
CA GLU A 229 16.06 7.33 0.79
C GLU A 229 14.54 7.45 0.72
N TYR A 230 14.01 8.01 -0.37
CA TYR A 230 12.58 8.07 -0.65
C TYR A 230 11.92 6.71 -0.56
N ILE A 231 12.45 5.72 -1.28
CA ILE A 231 11.89 4.35 -1.30
C ILE A 231 11.98 3.71 0.08
N SER A 232 13.11 3.91 0.78
CA SER A 232 13.34 3.37 2.13
C SER A 232 12.36 3.93 3.16
N ARG A 233 12.20 5.26 3.19
CA ARG A 233 11.35 6.00 4.14
C ARG A 233 9.86 5.94 3.81
N SER A 234 9.50 5.57 2.58
CA SER A 234 8.11 5.41 2.19
C SER A 234 7.46 4.25 2.95
N LEU A 235 6.32 4.55 3.59
CA LEU A 235 5.57 3.63 4.45
C LEU A 235 4.11 3.52 3.99
N PRO A 236 3.85 2.89 2.83
CA PRO A 236 2.48 2.74 2.37
C PRO A 236 1.69 1.82 3.29
N GLY A 237 0.43 2.18 3.56
CA GLY A 237 -0.47 1.38 4.41
C GLY A 237 -0.93 0.05 3.79
N ARG A 238 -0.81 -0.10 2.46
CA ARG A 238 -1.17 -1.32 1.72
C ARG A 238 -0.05 -2.36 1.80
N ARG A 239 -0.40 -3.63 2.00
CA ARG A 239 0.52 -4.78 1.90
C ARG A 239 0.08 -5.69 0.77
N VAL A 240 1.05 -6.23 0.03
CA VAL A 240 0.84 -7.12 -1.11
C VAL A 240 1.73 -8.35 -0.97
N THR A 241 1.19 -9.53 -1.24
CA THR A 241 1.95 -10.78 -1.26
C THR A 241 2.61 -10.97 -2.63
N CYS A 242 3.92 -11.19 -2.62
CA CYS A 242 4.67 -11.57 -3.81
C CYS A 242 4.58 -13.07 -4.04
N VAL A 243 4.40 -13.47 -5.30
CA VAL A 243 4.49 -14.87 -5.73
C VAL A 243 5.53 -15.01 -6.83
N GLU A 244 6.28 -16.10 -6.84
CA GLU A 244 7.38 -16.30 -7.80
C GLU A 244 6.91 -16.81 -9.16
N LYS A 245 5.71 -17.42 -9.22
CA LYS A 245 5.20 -18.14 -10.39
C LYS A 245 3.72 -17.88 -10.59
N THR A 246 3.30 -17.90 -11.85
CA THR A 246 1.91 -17.84 -12.26
C THR A 246 1.14 -19.08 -11.79
N GLY A 247 -0.18 -18.97 -11.68
CA GLY A 247 -1.08 -20.04 -11.25
C GLY A 247 -1.82 -19.72 -9.96
N TRP A 248 -2.34 -20.76 -9.31
CA TRP A 248 -3.16 -20.61 -8.10
C TRP A 248 -2.35 -20.28 -6.86
N HIS A 249 -2.74 -19.21 -6.17
CA HIS A 249 -2.24 -18.80 -4.86
C HIS A 249 -3.40 -18.35 -3.99
N ASN A 250 -3.62 -18.99 -2.83
CA ASN A 250 -4.60 -18.58 -1.81
C ASN A 250 -5.99 -18.16 -2.35
N GLY A 251 -6.51 -18.84 -3.38
CA GLY A 251 -7.84 -18.55 -3.94
C GLY A 251 -7.88 -17.53 -5.07
N VAL A 252 -6.73 -16.99 -5.48
CA VAL A 252 -6.58 -16.17 -6.69
C VAL A 252 -5.71 -16.88 -7.73
N TYR A 253 -5.91 -16.55 -9.00
CA TYR A 253 -5.12 -17.06 -10.12
C TYR A 253 -4.24 -15.94 -10.67
N VAL A 254 -2.93 -16.11 -10.57
CA VAL A 254 -1.93 -15.09 -10.92
C VAL A 254 -1.42 -15.33 -12.34
N LEU A 255 -1.57 -14.32 -13.19
CA LEU A 255 -0.95 -14.18 -14.52
C LEU A 255 0.20 -13.15 -14.44
N PRO A 256 1.03 -12.99 -15.49
CA PRO A 256 2.11 -12.00 -15.46
C PRO A 256 1.64 -10.55 -15.38
N ASP A 257 0.47 -10.26 -15.96
CA ASP A 257 -0.11 -8.93 -16.12
C ASP A 257 -1.41 -8.74 -15.33
N GLU A 258 -2.03 -9.82 -14.88
CA GLU A 258 -3.33 -9.81 -14.20
C GLU A 258 -3.37 -10.78 -13.01
N VAL A 259 -4.19 -10.48 -12.01
CA VAL A 259 -4.56 -11.45 -10.97
C VAL A 259 -6.07 -11.57 -10.89
N ILE A 260 -6.58 -12.78 -11.07
CA ILE A 260 -8.01 -13.07 -11.15
C ILE A 260 -8.47 -13.63 -9.80
N GLY A 261 -9.44 -12.96 -9.17
CA GLY A 261 -10.10 -13.42 -7.95
C GLY A 261 -10.40 -12.29 -6.94
N PRO A 262 -11.18 -12.58 -5.88
CA PRO A 262 -11.70 -11.57 -4.95
C PRO A 262 -10.62 -10.80 -4.16
N ASP A 263 -9.40 -11.34 -4.05
CA ASP A 263 -8.24 -10.71 -3.40
C ASP A 263 -7.10 -10.41 -4.39
N GLY A 264 -7.39 -10.32 -5.69
CA GLY A 264 -6.37 -10.22 -6.73
C GLY A 264 -5.47 -8.99 -6.59
N ASP A 265 -6.02 -7.89 -6.07
CA ASP A 265 -5.27 -6.67 -5.76
C ASP A 265 -4.15 -6.89 -4.73
N ASN A 266 -4.27 -7.87 -3.85
CA ASN A 266 -3.31 -8.10 -2.77
C ASN A 266 -2.18 -9.07 -3.17
N VAL A 267 -2.10 -9.49 -4.43
CA VAL A 267 -1.06 -10.40 -4.91
C VAL A 267 -0.37 -9.80 -6.14
N ILE A 268 0.95 -9.96 -6.22
CA ILE A 268 1.72 -9.58 -7.40
C ILE A 268 2.73 -10.65 -7.76
N LEU A 269 2.89 -10.91 -9.06
CA LEU A 269 3.96 -11.78 -9.56
C LEU A 269 5.30 -11.04 -9.42
N GLN A 270 6.21 -11.60 -8.62
CA GLN A 270 7.57 -11.15 -8.46
C GLN A 270 8.48 -11.90 -9.45
N GLY A 271 8.83 -11.25 -10.56
CA GLY A 271 9.88 -11.71 -11.47
C GLY A 271 11.17 -10.93 -11.23
N SER A 272 12.33 -11.62 -11.28
CA SER A 272 13.65 -10.98 -11.42
C SER A 272 13.80 -10.26 -12.77
N HIS A 273 12.97 -10.60 -13.74
CA HIS A 273 12.82 -9.94 -15.03
C HIS A 273 11.33 -9.78 -15.33
N TYR A 274 10.96 -8.67 -15.98
CA TYR A 274 9.59 -8.45 -16.44
C TYR A 274 9.28 -9.46 -17.56
N LEU A 275 8.57 -10.54 -17.23
CA LEU A 275 8.11 -11.54 -18.20
C LEU A 275 6.96 -10.95 -19.03
N THR A 276 7.29 -10.15 -20.04
CA THR A 276 6.31 -9.45 -20.89
C THR A 276 5.66 -10.33 -21.97
N GLY A 277 6.02 -11.61 -22.10
CA GLY A 277 5.84 -12.32 -23.38
C GLY A 277 4.92 -13.54 -23.42
N GLY A 278 4.32 -13.98 -22.30
CA GLY A 278 3.62 -15.28 -22.25
C GLY A 278 2.11 -15.24 -22.44
N PHE A 279 1.47 -14.14 -22.07
CA PHE A 279 0.01 -14.00 -22.02
C PHE A 279 -0.34 -12.66 -22.62
N ALA A 280 -0.68 -12.65 -23.91
CA ALA A 280 -1.16 -11.47 -24.62
C ALA A 280 -2.51 -11.81 -25.25
N GLN A 281 -3.44 -10.85 -25.20
CA GLN A 281 -4.71 -10.98 -25.88
C GLN A 281 -4.62 -10.34 -27.26
N ALA A 282 -5.04 -11.07 -28.29
CA ALA A 282 -5.26 -10.57 -29.63
C ALA A 282 -6.68 -10.93 -30.08
N GLY A 283 -7.45 -9.93 -30.49
CA GLY A 283 -8.86 -10.08 -30.84
C GLY A 283 -9.79 -10.21 -29.63
N THR A 284 -10.99 -10.71 -29.90
CA THR A 284 -12.08 -10.84 -28.93
C THR A 284 -12.48 -12.30 -28.73
N LEU A 285 -13.19 -12.57 -27.63
CA LEU A 285 -13.75 -13.90 -27.36
C LEU A 285 -14.70 -14.35 -28.49
N ALA A 286 -15.50 -13.43 -29.05
CA ALA A 286 -16.42 -13.73 -30.13
C ALA A 286 -15.67 -14.17 -31.40
N GLU A 287 -14.62 -13.43 -31.78
CA GLU A 287 -13.76 -13.80 -32.91
C GLU A 287 -13.07 -15.15 -32.67
N TRP A 288 -12.60 -15.43 -31.45
CA TRP A 288 -12.02 -16.73 -31.11
C TRP A 288 -13.04 -17.87 -31.23
N GLN A 289 -14.28 -17.66 -30.77
CA GLN A 289 -15.36 -18.64 -30.88
C GLN A 289 -15.69 -18.94 -32.36
N GLU A 290 -15.79 -17.91 -33.19
CA GLU A 290 -16.12 -18.04 -34.61
C GLU A 290 -14.97 -18.65 -35.42
N GLN A 291 -13.74 -18.17 -35.22
CA GLN A 291 -12.61 -18.48 -36.10
C GLN A 291 -11.75 -19.66 -35.62
N VAL A 292 -11.83 -20.04 -34.33
CA VAL A 292 -11.03 -21.13 -33.75
C VAL A 292 -11.92 -22.24 -33.19
N ALA A 293 -12.82 -21.90 -32.27
CA ALA A 293 -13.62 -22.91 -31.55
C ALA A 293 -14.57 -23.67 -32.50
N ALA A 294 -15.20 -22.95 -33.45
CA ALA A 294 -16.08 -23.56 -34.44
C ALA A 294 -15.39 -24.63 -35.28
N LEU A 295 -14.10 -24.44 -35.62
CA LEU A 295 -13.30 -25.41 -36.38
C LEU A 295 -12.88 -26.62 -35.55
N CYS A 296 -12.87 -26.50 -34.22
CA CYS A 296 -12.55 -27.59 -33.30
C CYS A 296 -13.73 -28.56 -33.14
N ALA A 297 -14.98 -28.08 -33.31
CA ALA A 297 -16.18 -28.88 -33.09
C ALA A 297 -16.18 -30.17 -33.95
N GLY A 298 -16.41 -31.31 -33.31
CA GLY A 298 -16.39 -32.64 -33.96
C GLY A 298 -14.98 -33.23 -34.18
N ASN A 299 -13.90 -32.47 -34.01
CA ASN A 299 -12.54 -33.00 -34.11
C ASN A 299 -11.95 -33.29 -32.73
N SER A 300 -11.93 -34.57 -32.33
CA SER A 300 -11.52 -34.94 -30.97
C SER A 300 -10.07 -34.55 -30.62
N ARG A 301 -9.15 -34.40 -31.58
CA ARG A 301 -7.77 -33.96 -31.32
C ARG A 301 -7.70 -32.46 -31.03
N LEU A 302 -8.42 -31.65 -31.80
CA LEU A 302 -8.48 -30.21 -31.59
C LEU A 302 -9.24 -29.87 -30.30
N VAL A 303 -10.37 -30.54 -30.05
CA VAL A 303 -11.09 -30.44 -28.78
C VAL A 303 -10.18 -30.80 -27.61
N PHE A 304 -9.45 -31.91 -27.70
CA PHE A 304 -8.49 -32.31 -26.67
C PHE A 304 -7.42 -31.24 -26.43
N ALA A 305 -6.84 -30.66 -27.49
CA ALA A 305 -5.84 -29.60 -27.37
C ALA A 305 -6.39 -28.35 -26.64
N VAL A 306 -7.62 -27.92 -26.97
CA VAL A 306 -8.30 -26.83 -26.27
C VAL A 306 -8.55 -27.18 -24.79
N CYS A 307 -9.03 -28.40 -24.51
CA CYS A 307 -9.21 -28.87 -23.14
C CYS A 307 -7.89 -28.87 -22.35
N CYS A 308 -6.78 -29.26 -22.97
CA CYS A 308 -5.46 -29.23 -22.34
C CYS A 308 -5.02 -27.81 -21.95
N ALA A 309 -5.28 -26.81 -22.81
CA ALA A 309 -4.98 -25.41 -22.50
C ALA A 309 -5.79 -24.88 -21.29
N LEU A 310 -7.03 -25.37 -21.12
CA LEU A 310 -7.93 -24.99 -20.03
C LEU A 310 -7.77 -25.87 -18.77
N ALA A 311 -7.07 -26.99 -18.86
CA ALA A 311 -6.96 -27.94 -17.76
C ALA A 311 -6.16 -27.35 -16.59
N ALA A 312 -5.06 -26.65 -16.85
CA ALA A 312 -4.15 -26.17 -15.81
C ALA A 312 -4.83 -25.31 -14.71
N PRO A 313 -5.69 -24.32 -15.04
CA PRO A 313 -6.49 -23.63 -14.03
C PRO A 313 -7.53 -24.51 -13.31
N LEU A 314 -8.06 -25.55 -13.95
CA LEU A 314 -9.13 -26.39 -13.37
C LEU A 314 -8.62 -27.51 -12.45
N LEU A 315 -7.37 -27.97 -12.64
CA LEU A 315 -6.80 -29.08 -11.87
C LEU A 315 -6.81 -28.81 -10.35
N ARG A 316 -6.42 -27.59 -9.93
CA ARG A 316 -6.46 -27.16 -8.53
C ARG A 316 -7.88 -27.26 -7.94
N LEU A 317 -8.88 -26.82 -8.68
CA LEU A 317 -10.27 -26.76 -8.23
C LEU A 317 -10.90 -28.16 -8.08
N THR A 318 -10.44 -29.11 -8.88
CA THR A 318 -10.92 -30.50 -8.85
C THR A 318 -10.13 -31.38 -7.86
N GLY A 319 -9.07 -30.85 -7.24
CA GLY A 319 -8.16 -31.64 -6.41
C GLY A 319 -7.33 -32.67 -7.19
N THR A 320 -7.26 -32.52 -8.53
CA THR A 320 -6.58 -33.47 -9.41
C THR A 320 -5.11 -33.06 -9.59
N GLY A 321 -4.21 -34.04 -9.60
CA GLY A 321 -2.79 -33.82 -9.89
C GLY A 321 -2.53 -33.40 -11.34
N GLY A 322 -1.30 -32.93 -11.61
CA GLY A 322 -0.84 -32.63 -12.98
C GLY A 322 -0.77 -33.86 -13.88
N GLY A 323 -0.74 -33.65 -15.19
CA GLY A 323 -0.59 -34.70 -16.20
C GLY A 323 0.15 -34.20 -17.44
N GLY A 324 0.63 -35.13 -18.24
CA GLY A 324 1.28 -34.85 -19.52
C GLY A 324 0.62 -35.63 -20.65
N PHE A 325 0.67 -35.09 -21.85
CA PHE A 325 0.24 -35.75 -23.07
C PHE A 325 1.30 -35.58 -24.16
N HIS A 326 1.32 -36.50 -25.11
CA HIS A 326 2.22 -36.44 -26.25
C HIS A 326 1.39 -36.68 -27.51
N LEU A 327 1.21 -35.63 -28.31
CA LEU A 327 0.65 -35.77 -29.65
C LEU A 327 1.76 -36.29 -30.56
N ARG A 328 1.69 -37.59 -30.89
CA ARG A 328 2.60 -38.25 -31.81
C ARG A 328 1.84 -38.64 -33.08
N GLY A 329 2.45 -38.37 -34.22
CA GLY A 329 2.03 -38.81 -35.55
C GLY A 329 3.18 -39.49 -36.27
#